data_AF-A0A9W6UAD6-F1
#
_entry.id   AF-A0A9W6UAD6-F1
#
_cell.length_a   1.000
_cell.length_b   1.000
_cell.length_c   1.000
_cell.angle_alpha   90.00
_cell.angle_beta   90.00
_cell.angle_gamma   90.00
#
_symmetry.space_group_name_H-M   'P 1'
#
loop_
_entity.id
_entity.type
_entity.pdbx_description
1 polymer ?
#
loop_
_entity_poly.entity_id
_entity_poly.type
_entity_poly.pdbx_seq_one_letter_code
_entity_poly.pdbx_strand_id
1 'polypeptide(L)'
;MDKWTWEKALDIYMAIEDFDGPNSSFHSTQGFVRTSPPALETALSNEFIDACEELGIPRTADFNAPGGRYGAGFYHFNTRDGVRESAAKAFLGPMLDSNTATSTRSNFHLMLDTTVTVPTNTKHTNASRFGLFGSAGISVGAFLIPPGSTLPEIQLTLFPRKSEPHMSNSAALDHVTEVVITVALLHPLARNRVVLVHDNDDSADDNDIDDHLIPRVVSEVPEAKPEHLREGDVWKISWAIEVVRGIAAKLDLNNWVLNNVFRNSHWVGSASMGNTEDDAVVDNHLRVFGIKNLRVADASVIPLIPNGNVHSSVVMVANRAAEILREDEAEYRQQSQ
;
A
#
# COMPACT_ATOMS: atom_id res chain seq x y z
N MET A 1 13.00 7.22 18.25
CA MET A 1 12.70 7.30 16.80
C MET A 1 13.89 7.72 15.94
N ASP A 2 15.04 8.06 16.52
CA ASP A 2 16.34 8.26 15.85
C ASP A 2 16.75 7.13 14.87
N LYS A 3 16.26 5.90 15.08
CA LYS A 3 16.48 4.76 14.18
C LYS A 3 15.61 4.77 12.91
N TRP A 4 14.60 5.65 12.84
CA TRP A 4 13.60 5.75 11.78
C TRP A 4 13.45 7.19 11.33
N THR A 5 14.45 7.69 10.58
CA THR A 5 14.44 9.03 10.01
C THR A 5 14.21 8.98 8.51
N TRP A 6 13.86 10.13 7.92
CA TRP A 6 13.73 10.25 6.47
C TRP A 6 15.04 9.93 5.75
N GLU A 7 16.19 10.36 6.29
CA GLU A 7 17.50 10.13 5.69
C GLU A 7 17.82 8.63 5.61
N LYS A 8 17.56 7.88 6.69
CA LYS A 8 17.73 6.42 6.68
C LYS A 8 16.77 5.73 5.71
N ALA A 9 15.52 6.19 5.65
CA ALA A 9 14.55 5.65 4.71
C ALA A 9 14.99 5.94 3.25
N LEU A 10 15.49 7.15 2.98
CA LEU A 10 16.00 7.56 1.68
C LEU A 10 17.23 6.74 1.28
N ASP A 11 18.18 6.51 2.18
CA ASP A 11 19.34 5.66 1.91
C ASP A 11 18.90 4.24 1.48
N ILE A 12 17.91 3.67 2.17
CA ILE A 12 17.33 2.38 1.80
C ILE A 12 16.64 2.44 0.43
N TYR A 13 15.80 3.45 0.18
CA TYR A 13 15.13 3.62 -1.11
C TYR A 13 16.15 3.71 -2.25
N MET A 14 17.18 4.52 -2.10
CA MET A 14 18.26 4.68 -3.07
C MET A 14 19.08 3.39 -3.26
N ALA A 15 19.24 2.57 -2.22
CA ALA A 15 19.98 1.32 -2.31
C ALA A 15 19.21 0.22 -3.06
N ILE A 16 17.88 0.19 -2.97
CA ILE A 16 17.06 -0.90 -3.54
C ILE A 16 16.44 -0.56 -4.89
N GLU A 17 16.26 0.72 -5.22
CA GLU A 17 15.55 1.13 -6.44
C GLU A 17 16.41 0.99 -7.70
N ASP A 18 15.80 0.39 -8.73
CA ASP A 18 16.23 0.42 -10.12
C ASP A 18 15.20 1.24 -10.91
N PHE A 19 15.38 2.55 -10.97
CA PHE A 19 14.47 3.50 -11.59
C PHE A 19 14.64 3.56 -13.11
N ASP A 20 13.53 3.53 -13.84
CA ASP A 20 13.46 3.66 -15.29
C ASP A 20 13.41 5.12 -15.72
N GLY A 21 14.48 5.84 -15.40
CA GLY A 21 14.59 7.26 -15.66
C GLY A 21 15.97 7.78 -15.27
N PRO A 22 16.15 9.10 -15.21
CA PRO A 22 17.40 9.68 -14.79
C PRO A 22 17.66 9.42 -13.30
N ASN A 23 18.92 9.11 -12.98
CA ASN A 23 19.38 9.08 -11.60
C ASN A 23 19.27 10.47 -10.97
N SER A 24 18.83 10.55 -9.71
CA SER A 24 18.63 11.81 -8.99
C SER A 24 18.95 11.68 -7.49
N SER A 25 18.68 12.72 -6.70
CA SER A 25 18.80 12.65 -5.24
C SER A 25 17.72 11.79 -4.58
N PHE A 26 16.65 11.42 -5.30
CA PHE A 26 15.51 10.67 -4.77
C PHE A 26 15.16 9.42 -5.58
N HIS A 27 15.89 9.19 -6.68
CA HIS A 27 15.72 8.02 -7.53
C HIS A 27 17.07 7.42 -7.91
N SER A 28 17.22 6.12 -7.70
CA SER A 28 18.44 5.37 -8.02
C SER A 28 18.22 4.47 -9.21
N THR A 29 19.25 4.26 -10.03
CA THR A 29 19.22 3.32 -11.17
C THR A 29 20.12 2.10 -10.94
N GLN A 30 20.51 1.84 -9.69
CA GLN A 30 21.55 0.85 -9.34
C GLN A 30 21.05 -0.31 -8.48
N GLY A 31 19.83 -0.22 -7.95
CA GLY A 31 19.22 -1.25 -7.15
C GLY A 31 18.69 -2.42 -7.98
N PHE A 32 17.70 -3.12 -7.42
CA PHE A 32 17.17 -4.36 -7.98
C PHE A 32 15.64 -4.41 -7.99
N VAL A 33 14.97 -3.51 -7.26
CA VAL A 33 13.53 -3.33 -7.31
C VAL A 33 13.22 -2.35 -8.43
N ARG A 34 12.70 -2.85 -9.55
CA ARG A 34 12.32 -1.99 -10.68
C ARG A 34 11.21 -1.03 -10.28
N THR A 35 11.39 0.24 -10.61
CA THR A 35 10.36 1.27 -10.60
C THR A 35 10.35 1.96 -11.96
N SER A 36 9.20 2.07 -12.62
CA SER A 36 9.09 2.72 -13.94
C SER A 36 7.94 3.72 -13.98
N PRO A 37 8.02 4.75 -14.85
CA PRO A 37 6.85 5.47 -15.35
C PRO A 37 5.80 4.51 -15.93
N PRO A 38 4.55 4.97 -16.14
CA PRO A 38 3.53 4.13 -16.73
C PRO A 38 3.93 3.69 -18.14
N ALA A 39 3.77 2.41 -18.44
CA ALA A 39 4.04 1.88 -19.77
C ALA A 39 3.04 2.37 -20.84
N LEU A 40 1.90 2.92 -20.42
CA LEU A 40 0.86 3.46 -21.28
C LEU A 40 0.35 4.79 -20.73
N GLU A 41 0.48 5.83 -21.53
CA GLU A 41 -0.14 7.13 -21.31
C GLU A 41 -1.27 7.32 -22.33
N THR A 42 -2.46 7.69 -21.87
CA THR A 42 -3.63 7.88 -22.74
C THR A 42 -3.97 9.36 -22.88
N ALA A 43 -4.72 9.73 -23.94
CA ALA A 43 -5.25 11.09 -24.09
C ALA A 43 -6.05 11.51 -22.85
N LEU A 44 -6.95 10.63 -22.37
CA LEU A 44 -7.71 10.82 -21.14
C LEU A 44 -6.82 11.08 -19.91
N SER A 45 -5.64 10.45 -19.82
CA SER A 45 -4.71 10.69 -18.70
C SER A 45 -4.21 12.13 -18.70
N ASN A 46 -3.85 12.65 -19.87
CA ASN A 46 -3.41 14.03 -20.04
C ASN A 46 -4.56 15.01 -19.82
N GLU A 47 -5.74 14.74 -20.40
CA GLU A 47 -6.95 15.55 -20.19
C GLU A 47 -7.33 15.64 -18.72
N PHE A 48 -7.15 14.57 -17.94
CA PHE A 48 -7.35 14.60 -16.48
C PHE A 48 -6.38 15.56 -15.77
N ILE A 49 -5.09 15.56 -16.15
CA ILE A 49 -4.10 16.49 -15.59
C ILE A 49 -4.43 17.92 -16.00
N ASP A 50 -4.81 18.15 -17.26
CA ASP A 50 -5.22 19.44 -17.79
C ASP A 50 -6.45 19.98 -17.04
N ALA A 51 -7.47 19.13 -16.82
CA ALA A 51 -8.65 19.45 -16.03
C ALA A 51 -8.31 19.81 -14.58
N CYS A 52 -7.35 19.11 -13.97
CA CYS A 52 -6.84 19.45 -12.64
C CYS A 52 -6.17 20.84 -12.63
N GLU A 53 -5.31 21.11 -13.61
CA GLU A 53 -4.60 22.38 -13.76
C GLU A 53 -5.56 23.56 -13.97
N GLU A 54 -6.59 23.39 -14.80
CA GLU A 54 -7.66 24.37 -15.00
C GLU A 54 -8.46 24.68 -13.72
N LEU A 55 -8.48 23.76 -12.75
CA LEU A 55 -9.09 23.94 -11.43
C LEU A 55 -8.09 24.46 -10.38
N GLY A 56 -6.87 24.79 -10.79
CA GLY A 56 -5.81 25.32 -9.93
C GLY A 56 -5.02 24.26 -9.15
N ILE A 57 -5.16 22.97 -9.50
CA ILE A 57 -4.32 21.90 -8.96
C ILE A 57 -3.05 21.83 -9.84
N PRO A 58 -1.85 22.13 -9.33
CA PRO A 58 -0.66 22.20 -10.15
C PRO A 58 -0.29 20.84 -10.73
N ARG A 59 0.45 20.83 -11.84
CA ARG A 59 1.08 19.60 -12.32
C ARG A 59 2.24 19.19 -11.42
N THR A 60 2.45 17.89 -11.29
CA THR A 60 3.68 17.33 -10.71
C THR A 60 4.26 16.26 -11.63
N ALA A 61 5.58 16.27 -11.74
CA ALA A 61 6.33 15.27 -12.50
C ALA A 61 6.73 14.06 -11.66
N ASP A 62 6.67 14.16 -10.32
CA ASP A 62 7.12 13.10 -9.43
C ASP A 62 6.47 13.22 -8.04
N PHE A 63 5.54 12.30 -7.75
CA PHE A 63 4.92 12.21 -6.43
C PHE A 63 5.87 11.70 -5.33
N ASN A 64 6.98 11.08 -5.71
CA ASN A 64 7.88 10.38 -4.79
C ASN A 64 9.03 11.28 -4.30
N ALA A 65 9.35 12.38 -5.01
CA ALA A 65 10.27 13.40 -4.53
C ALA A 65 9.65 14.31 -3.45
N PRO A 66 10.46 14.76 -2.46
CA PRO A 66 10.07 15.83 -1.55
C PRO A 66 9.57 17.08 -2.29
N GLY A 67 8.43 17.62 -1.87
CA GLY A 67 7.79 18.78 -2.48
C GLY A 67 6.98 18.49 -3.76
N GLY A 68 7.17 17.32 -4.39
CA GLY A 68 6.43 16.94 -5.60
C GLY A 68 5.07 16.28 -5.35
N ARG A 69 4.68 16.06 -4.09
CA ARG A 69 3.48 15.28 -3.78
C ARG A 69 2.18 16.02 -4.13
N TYR A 70 2.03 17.29 -3.79
CA TYR A 70 0.83 18.06 -4.11
C TYR A 70 0.75 18.35 -5.61
N GLY A 71 -0.36 17.99 -6.24
CA GLY A 71 -0.59 18.22 -7.67
C GLY A 71 -1.18 17.01 -8.39
N ALA A 72 -1.31 17.11 -9.71
CA ALA A 72 -1.76 16.07 -10.62
C ALA A 72 -0.63 15.62 -11.55
N GLY A 73 -0.52 14.32 -11.79
CA GLY A 73 0.61 13.75 -12.51
C GLY A 73 0.55 12.24 -12.66
N PHE A 74 1.57 11.70 -13.31
CA PHE A 74 1.69 10.26 -13.53
C PHE A 74 2.27 9.55 -12.31
N TYR A 75 1.77 8.35 -12.02
CA TYR A 75 2.31 7.48 -10.98
C TYR A 75 3.53 6.71 -11.50
N HIS A 76 4.51 6.48 -10.63
CA HIS A 76 5.52 5.45 -10.84
C HIS A 76 5.02 4.11 -10.31
N PHE A 77 5.42 3.02 -10.98
CA PHE A 77 4.98 1.66 -10.68
C PHE A 77 6.16 0.73 -10.48
N ASN A 78 6.01 -0.26 -9.60
CA ASN A 78 6.93 -1.39 -9.54
C ASN A 78 6.67 -2.35 -10.71
N THR A 79 7.20 -1.99 -11.89
CA THR A 79 7.04 -2.76 -13.13
C THR A 79 8.33 -2.77 -13.93
N ARG A 80 8.70 -3.92 -14.50
CA ARG A 80 9.78 -4.08 -15.47
C ARG A 80 9.18 -4.40 -16.82
N ASP A 81 9.40 -3.53 -17.80
CA ASP A 81 8.88 -3.66 -19.17
C ASP A 81 7.35 -3.87 -19.21
N GLY A 82 6.61 -3.13 -18.38
CA GLY A 82 5.15 -3.23 -18.25
C GLY A 82 4.65 -4.45 -17.48
N VAL A 83 5.54 -5.31 -16.98
CA VAL A 83 5.20 -6.49 -16.15
C VAL A 83 5.46 -6.17 -14.68
N ARG A 84 4.56 -6.58 -13.79
CA ARG A 84 4.69 -6.38 -12.34
C ARG A 84 6.03 -6.89 -11.81
N GLU A 85 6.71 -6.04 -11.05
CA GLU A 85 7.88 -6.38 -10.24
C GLU A 85 7.41 -6.60 -8.79
N SER A 86 7.07 -7.84 -8.43
CA SER A 86 6.64 -8.17 -7.07
C SER A 86 7.83 -8.25 -6.11
N ALA A 87 7.59 -8.05 -4.81
CA ALA A 87 8.61 -8.24 -3.78
C ALA A 87 9.19 -9.68 -3.82
N ALA A 88 8.37 -10.69 -4.07
CA ALA A 88 8.85 -12.07 -4.25
C ALA A 88 9.82 -12.19 -5.44
N LYS A 89 9.47 -11.60 -6.60
CA LYS A 89 10.34 -11.61 -7.78
C LYS A 89 11.66 -10.86 -7.52
N ALA A 90 11.60 -9.68 -6.90
CA ALA A 90 12.77 -8.83 -6.68
C ALA A 90 13.71 -9.38 -5.59
N PHE A 91 13.18 -9.86 -4.46
CA PHE A 91 13.97 -10.25 -3.29
C PHE A 91 14.26 -11.76 -3.21
N LEU A 92 13.30 -12.62 -3.60
CA LEU A 92 13.49 -14.07 -3.58
C LEU A 92 14.04 -14.58 -4.91
N GLY A 93 13.56 -14.05 -6.04
CA GLY A 93 13.93 -14.49 -7.39
C GLY A 93 15.44 -14.68 -7.59
N PRO A 94 16.31 -13.72 -7.22
CA PRO A 94 17.77 -13.87 -7.36
C PRO A 94 18.39 -14.99 -6.52
N MET A 95 17.68 -15.48 -5.51
CA MET A 95 18.15 -16.55 -4.61
C MET A 95 17.55 -17.92 -4.94
N LEU A 96 16.66 -18.00 -5.93
CA LEU A 96 16.01 -19.25 -6.32
C LEU A 96 16.51 -19.70 -7.68
N ASP A 97 16.79 -20.99 -7.82
CA ASP A 97 17.00 -21.61 -9.12
C ASP A 97 15.72 -21.52 -9.96
N SER A 98 15.84 -21.03 -11.19
CA SER A 98 14.68 -20.69 -12.03
C SER A 98 13.90 -21.92 -12.51
N ASN A 99 14.48 -23.12 -12.46
CA ASN A 99 13.83 -24.35 -12.91
C ASN A 99 13.19 -25.12 -11.76
N THR A 100 13.82 -25.09 -10.58
CA THR A 100 13.45 -25.94 -9.45
C THR A 100 12.87 -25.17 -8.27
N ALA A 101 12.93 -23.83 -8.29
CA ALA A 101 12.56 -22.96 -7.18
C ALA A 101 13.28 -23.31 -5.86
N THR A 102 14.41 -24.02 -5.95
CA THR A 102 15.26 -24.34 -4.80
C THR A 102 16.16 -23.15 -4.48
N SER A 103 16.38 -22.91 -3.19
CA SER A 103 17.27 -21.85 -2.74
C SER A 103 18.72 -22.15 -3.14
N THR A 104 19.41 -21.16 -3.69
CA THR A 104 20.86 -21.18 -3.91
C THR A 104 21.65 -20.95 -2.61
N ARG A 105 20.98 -20.51 -1.54
CA ARG A 105 21.56 -20.30 -0.21
C ARG A 105 21.26 -21.49 0.69
N SER A 106 22.30 -22.05 1.29
CA SER A 106 22.21 -23.21 2.19
C SER A 106 21.45 -22.93 3.49
N ASN A 107 21.33 -21.66 3.88
CA ASN A 107 20.65 -21.21 5.10
C ASN A 107 19.23 -20.65 4.84
N PHE A 108 18.68 -20.85 3.64
CA PHE A 108 17.32 -20.45 3.31
C PHE A 108 16.57 -21.62 2.70
N HIS A 109 15.41 -21.95 3.26
CA HIS A 109 14.54 -23.02 2.79
C HIS A 109 13.15 -22.45 2.51
N LEU A 110 12.68 -22.62 1.28
CA LEU A 110 11.33 -22.20 0.86
C LEU A 110 10.41 -23.42 0.83
N MET A 111 9.34 -23.39 1.64
CA MET A 111 8.31 -24.43 1.66
C MET A 111 7.12 -23.97 0.83
N LEU A 112 6.93 -24.57 -0.34
CA LEU A 112 5.82 -24.25 -1.24
C LEU A 112 4.56 -25.09 -0.96
N ASP A 113 4.71 -26.25 -0.31
CA ASP A 113 3.62 -27.18 0.03
C ASP A 113 2.94 -26.82 1.36
N THR A 114 2.61 -25.55 1.54
CA THR A 114 1.97 -25.07 2.77
C THR A 114 0.51 -24.75 2.50
N THR A 115 -0.40 -25.32 3.29
CA THR A 115 -1.82 -24.95 3.23
C THR A 115 -2.02 -23.68 4.04
N VAL A 116 -2.44 -22.59 3.38
CA VAL A 116 -2.80 -21.34 4.05
C VAL A 116 -4.32 -21.24 4.10
N THR A 117 -4.88 -21.37 5.29
CA THR A 117 -6.29 -21.07 5.53
C THR A 117 -6.45 -19.57 5.63
N VAL A 118 -7.02 -18.93 4.61
CA VAL A 118 -7.40 -17.52 4.67
C VAL A 118 -8.80 -17.46 5.25
N PRO A 119 -9.02 -16.88 6.45
CA PRO A 119 -10.36 -16.68 6.98
C PRO A 119 -11.05 -15.65 6.10
N THR A 120 -11.93 -16.12 5.22
CA THR A 120 -12.63 -15.25 4.28
C THR A 120 -14.11 -15.15 4.69
N ASN A 121 -14.51 -14.01 5.23
CA ASN A 121 -15.93 -13.61 5.25
C ASN A 121 -16.40 -13.12 3.86
N THR A 122 -15.59 -13.27 2.82
CA THR A 122 -15.88 -12.90 1.45
C THR A 122 -15.34 -13.97 0.51
N LYS A 123 -16.22 -14.70 -0.17
CA LYS A 123 -15.88 -15.66 -1.24
C LYS A 123 -14.91 -15.00 -2.24
N HIS A 124 -13.61 -15.26 -2.11
CA HIS A 124 -12.64 -14.88 -3.12
C HIS A 124 -12.75 -15.87 -4.28
N THR A 125 -13.39 -15.47 -5.36
CA THR A 125 -13.25 -16.13 -6.64
C THR A 125 -11.81 -15.96 -7.11
N ASN A 126 -11.10 -17.08 -7.31
CA ASN A 126 -9.78 -17.23 -7.92
C ASN A 126 -9.24 -15.95 -8.59
N ALA A 127 -8.22 -15.34 -7.99
CA ALA A 127 -7.47 -14.26 -8.60
C ALA A 127 -6.90 -14.76 -9.94
N SER A 128 -7.43 -14.23 -11.05
CA SER A 128 -6.93 -14.50 -12.39
C SER A 128 -5.48 -14.01 -12.49
N ARG A 129 -4.60 -14.85 -13.04
CA ARG A 129 -3.27 -14.44 -13.49
C ARG A 129 -3.42 -13.21 -14.39
N PHE A 130 -2.88 -12.07 -13.95
CA PHE A 130 -2.75 -10.89 -14.82
C PHE A 130 -2.08 -11.35 -16.13
N GLY A 131 -2.71 -11.07 -17.27
CA GLY A 131 -2.20 -11.40 -18.59
C GLY A 131 -0.88 -10.70 -18.89
N LEU A 132 -0.34 -10.95 -20.08
CA LEU A 132 0.96 -10.48 -20.57
C LEU A 132 1.18 -8.94 -20.53
N PHE A 133 0.14 -8.16 -20.18
CA PHE A 133 0.19 -6.72 -19.94
C PHE A 133 -0.35 -6.44 -18.53
N GLY A 134 0.55 -6.49 -17.55
CA GLY A 134 0.23 -6.40 -16.12
C GLY A 134 0.01 -4.99 -15.59
N SER A 135 -0.26 -4.00 -16.45
CA SER A 135 -0.59 -2.65 -15.99
C SER A 135 -2.07 -2.58 -15.63
N ALA A 136 -2.39 -1.98 -14.49
CA ALA A 136 -3.75 -1.88 -13.99
C ALA A 136 -4.64 -0.90 -14.80
N GLY A 137 -4.17 -0.43 -15.98
CA GLY A 137 -4.74 0.71 -16.68
C GLY A 137 -4.61 2.03 -15.90
N ILE A 138 -3.89 2.03 -14.77
CA ILE A 138 -3.64 3.21 -13.95
C ILE A 138 -2.38 3.86 -14.49
N SER A 139 -2.47 5.14 -14.78
CA SER A 139 -1.32 5.96 -15.18
C SER A 139 -1.27 7.23 -14.35
N VAL A 140 -2.41 7.78 -13.93
CA VAL A 140 -2.51 9.17 -13.45
C VAL A 140 -3.35 9.30 -12.19
N GLY A 141 -3.04 10.33 -11.39
CA GLY A 141 -3.83 10.73 -10.24
C GLY A 141 -3.49 12.12 -9.77
N ALA A 142 -3.97 12.48 -8.58
CA ALA A 142 -3.64 13.75 -7.95
C ALA A 142 -3.58 13.59 -6.42
N PHE A 143 -2.72 14.36 -5.76
CA PHE A 143 -2.80 14.52 -4.31
C PHE A 143 -3.20 15.95 -3.97
N LEU A 144 -4.17 16.07 -3.07
CA LEU A 144 -4.80 17.32 -2.73
C LEU A 144 -4.62 17.64 -1.25
N ILE A 145 -4.50 18.94 -0.95
CA ILE A 145 -4.48 19.49 0.39
C ILE A 145 -5.88 20.04 0.69
N PRO A 146 -6.68 19.39 1.56
CA PRO A 146 -7.97 19.93 1.97
C PRO A 146 -7.82 21.29 2.68
N PRO A 147 -8.83 22.16 2.62
CA PRO A 147 -8.84 23.40 3.39
C PRO A 147 -8.60 23.12 4.89
N GLY A 148 -7.62 23.83 5.46
CA GLY A 148 -7.21 23.68 6.85
C GLY A 148 -6.08 22.66 7.08
N SER A 149 -5.66 21.92 6.05
CA SER A 149 -4.54 20.99 6.12
C SER A 149 -3.25 21.63 5.57
N THR A 150 -2.10 21.16 6.05
CA THR A 150 -0.76 21.59 5.58
C THR A 150 -0.06 20.52 4.74
N LEU A 151 -0.65 19.34 4.65
CA LEU A 151 -0.12 18.19 3.92
C LEU A 151 -1.18 17.66 2.96
N PRO A 152 -0.78 16.99 1.87
CA PRO A 152 -1.73 16.27 1.05
C PRO A 152 -2.41 15.18 1.89
N GLU A 153 -3.73 15.11 1.87
CA GLU A 153 -4.50 14.13 2.65
C GLU A 153 -5.52 13.37 1.81
N ILE A 154 -5.67 13.77 0.56
CA ILE A 154 -6.54 13.13 -0.42
C ILE A 154 -5.68 12.66 -1.57
N GLN A 155 -5.82 11.39 -1.94
CA GLN A 155 -5.30 10.83 -3.18
C GLN A 155 -6.47 10.54 -4.12
N LEU A 156 -6.38 11.07 -5.33
CA LEU A 156 -7.25 10.75 -6.45
C LEU A 156 -6.55 9.78 -7.39
N THR A 157 -7.26 8.77 -7.87
CA THR A 157 -6.74 7.86 -8.90
C THR A 157 -7.77 7.70 -10.00
N LEU A 158 -7.37 7.96 -11.24
CA LEU A 158 -8.21 7.74 -12.41
C LEU A 158 -8.01 6.32 -12.94
N PHE A 159 -9.11 5.63 -13.16
CA PHE A 159 -9.17 4.31 -13.76
C PHE A 159 -10.01 4.36 -15.05
N PRO A 160 -9.46 3.99 -16.21
CA PRO A 160 -10.21 3.86 -17.46
C PRO A 160 -10.98 2.53 -17.50
N ARG A 161 -11.85 2.29 -16.50
CA ARG A 161 -12.61 1.05 -16.29
C ARG A 161 -13.74 1.27 -15.28
N LYS A 162 -14.72 0.37 -15.28
CA LYS A 162 -15.95 0.41 -14.45
C LYS A 162 -15.77 0.26 -12.92
N SER A 163 -14.65 -0.28 -12.45
CA SER A 163 -14.42 -0.61 -11.03
C SER A 163 -12.93 -0.58 -10.70
N GLU A 164 -12.49 -0.57 -9.44
CA GLU A 164 -11.06 -0.66 -9.11
C GLU A 164 -10.43 -2.04 -9.39
N PRO A 165 -9.15 -2.13 -9.79
CA PRO A 165 -8.42 -3.37 -10.11
C PRO A 165 -8.51 -4.48 -9.09
N HIS A 166 -8.67 -4.14 -7.82
CA HIS A 166 -8.79 -5.11 -6.75
C HIS A 166 -10.22 -5.65 -6.55
N MET A 167 -11.22 -5.09 -7.26
CA MET A 167 -12.65 -5.44 -7.14
C MET A 167 -13.20 -6.26 -8.32
N SER A 168 -12.45 -6.45 -9.41
CA SER A 168 -12.93 -7.19 -10.59
C SER A 168 -11.80 -7.97 -11.27
N ASN A 169 -12.05 -9.26 -11.53
CA ASN A 169 -11.15 -10.18 -12.24
C ASN A 169 -11.31 -10.15 -13.78
N SER A 170 -12.06 -9.19 -14.34
CA SER A 170 -12.22 -9.11 -15.79
C SER A 170 -10.96 -8.56 -16.47
N ALA A 171 -10.32 -9.39 -17.29
CA ALA A 171 -9.17 -9.05 -18.11
C ALA A 171 -9.53 -8.33 -19.43
N ALA A 172 -10.82 -8.03 -19.66
CA ALA A 172 -11.27 -7.37 -20.87
C ALA A 172 -10.95 -5.87 -20.81
N LEU A 173 -9.90 -5.47 -21.54
CA LEU A 173 -9.69 -4.10 -21.98
C LEU A 173 -10.66 -3.81 -23.15
N ASP A 174 -11.96 -3.92 -22.90
CA ASP A 174 -12.96 -3.50 -23.87
C ASP A 174 -12.95 -1.98 -23.97
N HIS A 175 -13.09 -1.46 -25.19
CA HIS A 175 -13.11 -0.04 -25.54
C HIS A 175 -13.78 0.84 -24.46
N VAL A 176 -12.98 1.72 -23.83
CA VAL A 176 -13.32 2.39 -22.57
C VAL A 176 -14.46 3.40 -22.77
N THR A 177 -15.67 3.08 -22.34
CA THR A 177 -16.81 4.01 -22.31
C THR A 177 -17.12 4.55 -20.90
N GLU A 178 -16.40 4.08 -19.88
CA GLU A 178 -16.62 4.42 -18.48
C GLU A 178 -15.29 4.66 -17.76
N VAL A 179 -15.29 5.60 -16.82
CA VAL A 179 -14.12 5.94 -16.00
C VAL A 179 -14.52 5.99 -14.52
N VAL A 180 -13.57 5.69 -13.64
CA VAL A 180 -13.74 5.84 -12.19
C VAL A 180 -12.63 6.75 -11.68
N ILE A 181 -12.99 7.78 -10.91
CA ILE A 181 -12.04 8.56 -10.10
C ILE A 181 -12.28 8.17 -8.65
N THR A 182 -11.28 7.56 -8.02
CA THR A 182 -11.39 7.18 -6.60
C THR A 182 -10.91 8.31 -5.71
N VAL A 183 -11.48 8.38 -4.51
CA VAL A 183 -11.07 9.32 -3.46
C VAL A 183 -10.56 8.51 -2.28
N ALA A 184 -9.26 8.55 -2.03
CA ALA A 184 -8.65 7.90 -0.87
C ALA A 184 -8.24 8.95 0.17
N LEU A 185 -8.68 8.74 1.41
CA LEU A 185 -8.27 9.52 2.56
C LEU A 185 -6.98 8.95 3.15
N LEU A 186 -5.92 9.76 3.19
CA LEU A 186 -4.55 9.31 3.53
C LEU A 186 -4.24 9.43 5.02
N HIS A 187 -4.91 10.33 5.75
CA HIS A 187 -4.77 10.46 7.20
C HIS A 187 -6.15 10.46 7.86
N PRO A 188 -6.85 9.32 7.87
CA PRO A 188 -8.13 9.21 8.56
C PRO A 188 -7.95 9.49 10.04
N LEU A 189 -8.94 10.12 10.66
CA LEU A 189 -9.05 10.31 12.11
C LEU A 189 -9.60 9.05 12.77
N ALA A 190 -10.47 8.32 12.08
CA ALA A 190 -10.99 7.03 12.54
C ALA A 190 -9.86 6.00 12.78
N ARG A 191 -10.01 5.20 13.85
CA ARG A 191 -9.12 4.08 14.21
C ARG A 191 -9.92 2.80 14.38
N ASN A 192 -9.30 1.69 13.98
CA ASN A 192 -9.86 0.35 14.08
C ASN A 192 -8.89 -0.56 14.82
N ARG A 193 -9.39 -1.66 15.36
CA ARG A 193 -8.61 -2.70 16.05
C ARG A 193 -8.87 -4.05 15.39
N VAL A 194 -7.89 -4.92 15.40
CA VAL A 194 -8.09 -6.34 15.09
C VAL A 194 -8.15 -7.09 16.40
N VAL A 195 -9.23 -7.83 16.62
CA VAL A 195 -9.42 -8.68 17.80
C VAL A 195 -9.67 -10.11 17.35
N LEU A 196 -9.27 -11.06 18.19
CA LEU A 196 -9.66 -12.46 18.01
C LEU A 196 -11.00 -12.68 18.72
N VAL A 197 -11.94 -13.33 18.04
CA VAL A 197 -13.21 -13.76 18.63
C VAL A 197 -13.40 -15.25 18.40
N HIS A 198 -14.12 -15.92 19.30
CA HIS A 198 -14.52 -17.30 19.08
C HIS A 198 -15.50 -17.39 17.91
N ASP A 199 -15.26 -18.36 17.03
CA ASP A 199 -16.21 -18.74 16.00
C ASP A 199 -17.34 -19.56 16.65
N ASN A 200 -18.54 -18.98 16.69
CA ASN A 200 -19.72 -19.63 17.28
C ASN A 200 -20.60 -20.30 16.20
N ASP A 201 -20.18 -20.28 14.93
CA ASP A 201 -20.91 -20.92 13.82
C ASP A 201 -20.54 -22.42 13.75
N ASP A 202 -20.92 -23.17 14.78
CA ASP A 202 -20.80 -24.63 14.87
C ASP A 202 -21.79 -25.31 13.90
N SER A 203 -21.33 -25.55 12.68
CA SER A 203 -21.91 -26.61 11.84
C SER A 203 -20.84 -27.34 11.03
N ALA A 204 -19.89 -28.02 11.67
CA ALA A 204 -19.37 -29.33 11.25
C ALA A 204 -18.24 -29.85 12.16
N ASP A 205 -18.45 -31.07 12.65
CA ASP A 205 -17.49 -32.04 13.19
C ASP A 205 -16.71 -31.71 14.49
N ASP A 206 -17.36 -32.14 15.57
CA ASP A 206 -16.98 -32.25 16.99
C ASP A 206 -15.76 -33.17 17.26
N ASN A 207 -14.59 -32.92 16.65
CA ASN A 207 -13.36 -33.64 16.99
C ASN A 207 -12.04 -32.84 16.91
N ASP A 208 -12.06 -31.53 16.65
CA ASP A 208 -10.85 -30.71 16.74
C ASP A 208 -10.86 -29.88 18.03
N ILE A 209 -9.81 -30.04 18.85
CA ILE A 209 -9.65 -29.41 20.18
C ILE A 209 -9.21 -27.93 20.05
N ASP A 210 -9.14 -27.40 18.84
CA ASP A 210 -8.71 -26.02 18.62
C ASP A 210 -9.88 -25.06 18.77
N ASP A 211 -9.87 -24.28 19.86
CA ASP A 211 -10.66 -23.05 20.02
C ASP A 211 -10.49 -22.18 18.76
N HIS A 212 -11.44 -22.24 17.83
CA HIS A 212 -11.37 -21.53 16.56
C HIS A 212 -11.53 -20.01 16.77
N LEU A 213 -10.42 -19.35 17.09
CA LEU A 213 -10.34 -17.90 17.14
C LEU A 213 -10.20 -17.34 15.72
N ILE A 214 -11.15 -16.50 15.31
CA ILE A 214 -11.12 -15.80 14.03
C ILE A 214 -10.82 -14.30 14.22
N PRO A 215 -9.97 -13.69 13.38
CA PRO A 215 -9.71 -12.26 13.44
C PRO A 215 -10.93 -11.47 12.96
N ARG A 216 -11.31 -10.44 13.72
CA ARG A 216 -12.36 -9.46 13.38
C ARG A 216 -11.80 -8.06 13.48
N VAL A 217 -12.12 -7.23 12.48
CA VAL A 217 -11.88 -5.79 12.56
C VAL A 217 -13.04 -5.15 13.33
N VAL A 218 -12.73 -4.49 14.43
CA VAL A 218 -13.67 -3.71 15.24
C VAL A 218 -13.34 -2.24 15.08
N SER A 219 -14.32 -1.45 14.67
CA SER A 219 -14.15 0.00 14.56
C SER A 219 -14.46 0.69 15.88
N GLU A 220 -13.74 1.77 16.17
CA GLU A 220 -14.13 2.69 17.25
C GLU A 220 -15.41 3.47 16.89
N VAL A 221 -15.71 3.60 15.60
CA VAL A 221 -16.91 4.27 15.11
C VAL A 221 -18.04 3.23 15.02
N PRO A 222 -19.16 3.43 15.75
CA PRO A 222 -20.27 2.47 15.75
C PRO A 222 -20.82 2.19 14.35
N GLU A 223 -21.18 0.94 14.07
CA GLU A 223 -21.75 0.47 12.79
C GLU A 223 -23.00 1.26 12.34
N ALA A 224 -23.76 1.84 13.28
CA ALA A 224 -24.94 2.64 12.99
C ALA A 224 -24.62 4.01 12.35
N LYS A 225 -23.34 4.42 12.30
CA LYS A 225 -22.90 5.62 11.57
C LYS A 225 -22.36 5.20 10.21
N PRO A 226 -22.60 5.97 9.13
CA PRO A 226 -22.10 5.63 7.81
C PRO A 226 -20.57 5.43 7.85
N GLU A 227 -20.16 4.25 7.37
CA GLU A 227 -18.82 3.95 6.83
C GLU A 227 -17.63 3.94 7.82
N HIS A 228 -17.88 3.90 9.14
CA HIS A 228 -16.82 3.86 10.15
C HIS A 228 -15.86 5.08 10.13
N LEU A 229 -16.37 6.24 9.73
CA LEU A 229 -15.61 7.49 9.62
C LEU A 229 -15.97 8.48 10.73
N ARG A 230 -15.02 9.35 11.12
CA ARG A 230 -15.30 10.50 11.99
C ARG A 230 -15.76 11.70 11.16
N GLU A 231 -16.38 12.69 11.81
CA GLU A 231 -16.94 13.88 11.12
C GLU A 231 -15.91 14.62 10.25
N GLY A 232 -14.68 14.79 10.75
CA GLY A 232 -13.59 15.40 9.97
C GLY A 232 -13.17 14.59 8.74
N ASP A 233 -13.31 13.26 8.79
CA ASP A 233 -13.03 12.39 7.65
C ASP A 233 -14.12 12.55 6.57
N VAL A 234 -15.39 12.55 7.00
CA VAL A 234 -16.55 12.76 6.13
C VAL A 234 -16.47 14.12 5.44
N TRP A 235 -16.08 15.17 6.16
CA TRP A 235 -15.87 16.51 5.60
C TRP A 235 -14.81 16.49 4.47
N LYS A 236 -13.63 15.92 4.74
CA LYS A 236 -12.53 15.88 3.75
C LYS A 236 -12.93 15.10 2.50
N ILE A 237 -13.64 13.98 2.66
CA ILE A 237 -14.14 13.19 1.54
C ILE A 237 -15.21 13.96 0.75
N SER A 238 -16.14 14.62 1.44
CA SER A 238 -17.18 15.44 0.80
C SER A 238 -16.56 16.57 -0.03
N TRP A 239 -15.55 17.25 0.51
CA TRP A 239 -14.81 18.27 -0.22
C TRP A 239 -14.10 17.68 -1.46
N ALA A 240 -13.43 16.54 -1.32
CA ALA A 240 -12.77 15.87 -2.43
C ALA A 240 -13.75 15.44 -3.53
N ILE A 241 -14.97 15.01 -3.17
CA ILE A 241 -16.05 14.70 -4.11
C ILE A 241 -16.42 15.92 -4.96
N GLU A 242 -16.49 17.12 -4.36
CA GLU A 242 -16.75 18.34 -5.14
C GLU A 242 -15.61 18.67 -6.11
N VAL A 243 -14.35 18.45 -5.70
CA VAL A 243 -13.21 18.58 -6.61
C VAL A 243 -13.31 17.60 -7.78
N VAL A 244 -13.63 16.34 -7.50
CA VAL A 244 -13.83 15.31 -8.54
C VAL A 244 -14.96 15.68 -9.49
N ARG A 245 -16.06 16.26 -8.99
CA ARG A 245 -17.15 16.78 -9.85
C ARG A 245 -16.68 17.90 -10.76
N GLY A 246 -15.84 18.81 -10.26
CA GLY A 246 -15.21 19.84 -11.08
C GLY A 246 -14.37 19.24 -12.21
N ILE A 247 -13.54 18.24 -11.89
CA ILE A 247 -12.70 17.53 -12.88
C ILE A 247 -13.59 16.83 -13.91
N ALA A 248 -14.60 16.09 -13.46
CA ALA A 248 -15.51 15.36 -14.34
C ALA A 248 -16.26 16.28 -15.31
N ALA A 249 -16.68 17.47 -14.85
CA ALA A 249 -17.32 18.47 -15.70
C ALA A 249 -16.37 19.00 -16.80
N LYS A 250 -15.08 19.16 -16.50
CA LYS A 250 -14.07 19.54 -17.49
C LYS A 250 -13.81 18.45 -18.53
N LEU A 251 -13.98 17.19 -18.14
CA LEU A 251 -13.84 16.02 -19.01
C LEU A 251 -15.13 15.64 -19.76
N ASP A 252 -16.20 16.44 -19.64
CA ASP A 252 -17.53 16.16 -20.22
C ASP A 252 -18.12 14.77 -19.81
N LEU A 253 -17.85 14.34 -18.58
CA LEU A 253 -18.30 13.07 -18.04
C LEU A 253 -19.68 13.22 -17.37
N ASN A 254 -20.74 13.10 -18.17
CA ASN A 254 -22.12 13.44 -17.77
C ASN A 254 -22.93 12.32 -17.08
N ASN A 255 -22.43 11.07 -17.05
CA ASN A 255 -23.11 9.95 -16.37
C ASN A 255 -22.39 9.63 -15.06
N TRP A 256 -23.00 9.96 -13.92
CA TRP A 256 -22.36 9.83 -12.61
C TRP A 256 -23.11 8.91 -11.66
N VAL A 257 -22.34 8.07 -10.96
CA VAL A 257 -22.81 7.28 -9.82
C VAL A 257 -21.69 7.17 -8.77
N LEU A 258 -21.66 8.06 -7.75
CA LEU A 258 -21.04 7.69 -6.47
C LEU A 258 -22.06 6.88 -5.69
N ASN A 259 -21.88 5.57 -5.61
CA ASN A 259 -22.77 4.73 -4.82
C ASN A 259 -22.07 3.93 -3.72
N ASN A 260 -20.75 4.04 -3.57
CA ASN A 260 -20.03 3.14 -2.67
C ASN A 260 -18.78 3.77 -2.05
N VAL A 261 -18.62 3.52 -0.75
CA VAL A 261 -17.37 3.69 -0.01
C VAL A 261 -16.87 2.32 0.41
N PHE A 262 -15.59 2.07 0.22
CA PHE A 262 -14.96 0.80 0.53
C PHE A 262 -13.73 1.00 1.41
N ARG A 263 -13.36 -0.06 2.13
CA ARG A 263 -12.12 -0.10 2.89
C ARG A 263 -10.96 -0.24 1.91
N ASN A 264 -10.05 0.74 1.92
CA ASN A 264 -8.83 0.67 1.13
C ASN A 264 -7.92 -0.47 1.65
N SER A 265 -7.11 -1.06 0.79
CA SER A 265 -6.22 -2.20 1.10
C SER A 265 -4.88 -1.78 1.74
N HIS A 266 -4.75 -0.52 2.17
CA HIS A 266 -3.54 0.04 2.78
C HIS A 266 -3.56 -0.01 4.31
N TRP A 267 -3.70 -1.22 4.87
CA TRP A 267 -3.77 -1.43 6.32
C TRP A 267 -2.40 -1.31 6.99
N VAL A 268 -2.33 -0.60 8.11
CA VAL A 268 -1.12 -0.42 8.93
C VAL A 268 -1.47 -0.37 10.42
N GLY A 269 -0.46 -0.48 11.28
CA GLY A 269 -0.54 -0.05 12.68
C GLY A 269 -1.20 -1.02 13.65
N SER A 270 -1.52 -2.25 13.25
CA SER A 270 -2.08 -3.27 14.16
C SER A 270 -1.10 -3.77 15.23
N ALA A 271 0.20 -3.59 15.02
CA ALA A 271 1.27 -3.87 15.97
C ALA A 271 2.25 -2.68 16.02
N SER A 272 1.69 -1.47 16.19
CA SER A 272 2.41 -0.21 15.98
C SER A 272 3.69 -0.09 16.80
N MET A 273 4.71 0.49 16.17
CA MET A 273 5.97 0.85 16.81
C MET A 273 5.83 2.11 17.68
N GLY A 274 6.48 2.11 18.85
CA GLY A 274 6.50 3.26 19.76
C GLY A 274 7.61 3.21 20.80
N ASN A 275 7.51 4.05 21.81
CA ASN A 275 8.56 4.21 22.83
C ASN A 275 8.31 3.35 24.08
N THR A 276 7.06 3.00 24.37
CA THR A 276 6.65 2.30 25.60
C THR A 276 5.60 1.23 25.27
N GLU A 277 5.48 0.23 26.15
CA GLU A 277 4.49 -0.85 26.02
C GLU A 277 3.05 -0.39 26.25
N ASP A 278 2.84 0.77 26.88
CA ASP A 278 1.52 1.35 27.12
C ASP A 278 0.83 1.83 25.82
N ASP A 279 1.63 2.28 24.85
CA ASP A 279 1.15 2.94 23.62
C ASP A 279 1.51 2.19 22.32
N ALA A 280 2.28 1.09 22.41
CA ALA A 280 2.82 0.39 21.26
C ALA A 280 3.07 -1.10 21.52
N VAL A 281 3.17 -1.88 20.45
CA VAL A 281 3.43 -3.33 20.50
C VAL A 281 4.92 -3.64 20.33
N VAL A 282 5.62 -2.84 19.51
CA VAL A 282 7.05 -3.02 19.27
C VAL A 282 7.85 -1.74 19.57
N ASP A 283 9.11 -1.92 19.95
CA ASP A 283 10.05 -0.81 20.12
C ASP A 283 10.69 -0.38 18.78
N ASN A 284 11.60 0.61 18.84
CA ASN A 284 12.32 1.12 17.67
C ASN A 284 13.32 0.12 17.03
N HIS A 285 13.55 -1.04 17.64
CA HIS A 285 14.30 -2.18 17.08
C HIS A 285 13.35 -3.30 16.61
N LEU A 286 12.06 -3.00 16.49
CA LEU A 286 10.99 -3.91 16.09
C LEU A 286 10.76 -5.07 17.06
N ARG A 287 11.29 -5.00 18.29
CA ARG A 287 11.16 -6.04 19.30
C ARG A 287 9.81 -5.91 19.98
N VAL A 288 9.11 -7.02 20.14
CA VAL A 288 7.84 -7.05 20.88
C VAL A 288 8.10 -6.79 22.36
N PHE A 289 7.41 -5.81 22.94
CA PHE A 289 7.56 -5.50 24.36
C PHE A 289 7.23 -6.72 25.23
N GLY A 290 8.02 -6.95 26.28
CA GLY A 290 7.87 -8.09 27.19
C GLY A 290 8.29 -9.46 26.63
N ILE A 291 8.56 -9.60 25.32
CA ILE A 291 8.89 -10.88 24.69
C ILE A 291 10.32 -10.88 24.14
N LYS A 292 11.13 -11.85 24.58
CA LYS A 292 12.50 -12.01 24.09
C LYS A 292 12.51 -12.69 22.73
N ASN A 293 13.47 -12.30 21.88
CA ASN A 293 13.74 -12.92 20.58
C ASN A 293 12.56 -12.92 19.59
N LEU A 294 11.59 -12.02 19.75
CA LEU A 294 10.46 -11.84 18.84
C LEU A 294 10.46 -10.43 18.26
N ARG A 295 10.28 -10.33 16.94
CA ARG A 295 10.12 -9.07 16.21
C ARG A 295 8.96 -9.14 15.24
N VAL A 296 8.39 -7.99 14.91
CA VAL A 296 7.41 -7.83 13.82
C VAL A 296 7.97 -6.85 12.80
N ALA A 297 7.89 -7.15 11.50
CA ALA A 297 8.58 -6.38 10.46
C ALA A 297 7.77 -6.26 9.17
N ASP A 298 6.50 -5.87 9.28
CA ASP A 298 5.59 -5.65 8.16
C ASP A 298 4.80 -4.34 8.31
N ALA A 299 3.72 -4.17 7.55
CA ALA A 299 2.87 -2.97 7.62
C ALA A 299 2.29 -2.69 9.03
N SER A 300 2.13 -3.72 9.87
CA SER A 300 1.54 -3.60 11.20
C SER A 300 2.34 -2.71 12.15
N VAL A 301 3.67 -2.59 11.95
CA VAL A 301 4.52 -1.76 12.80
C VAL A 301 4.47 -0.28 12.45
N ILE A 302 3.93 0.08 11.30
CA ILE A 302 3.85 1.47 10.83
C ILE A 302 2.77 2.20 11.65
N PRO A 303 3.13 3.16 12.54
CA PRO A 303 2.18 3.71 13.51
C PRO A 303 1.14 4.64 12.88
N LEU A 304 1.50 5.29 11.78
CA LEU A 304 0.62 6.17 11.02
C LEU A 304 0.79 5.85 9.54
N ILE A 305 -0.34 5.73 8.84
CA ILE A 305 -0.34 5.46 7.41
C ILE A 305 0.49 6.52 6.67
N PRO A 306 1.46 6.12 5.84
CA PRO A 306 2.21 7.03 5.01
C PRO A 306 1.31 7.76 4.03
N ASN A 307 1.72 8.96 3.64
CA ASN A 307 1.00 9.79 2.67
C ASN A 307 1.15 9.24 1.24
N GLY A 308 0.43 8.16 0.93
CA GLY A 308 0.42 7.49 -0.37
C GLY A 308 0.22 5.97 -0.27
N ASN A 309 0.50 5.26 -1.37
CA ASN A 309 0.46 3.80 -1.41
C ASN A 309 1.55 3.19 -0.51
N VAL A 310 1.20 2.15 0.24
CA VAL A 310 2.06 1.66 1.34
C VAL A 310 3.13 0.63 0.93
N HIS A 311 3.11 0.12 -0.30
CA HIS A 311 4.02 -0.95 -0.74
C HIS A 311 5.50 -0.57 -0.52
N SER A 312 5.91 0.62 -0.97
CA SER A 312 7.29 1.10 -0.81
C SER A 312 7.67 1.25 0.66
N SER A 313 6.75 1.73 1.51
CA SER A 313 6.98 1.83 2.96
C SER A 313 7.16 0.47 3.62
N VAL A 314 6.38 -0.54 3.24
CA VAL A 314 6.53 -1.92 3.76
C VAL A 314 7.87 -2.52 3.35
N VAL A 315 8.27 -2.35 2.08
CA VAL A 315 9.58 -2.81 1.60
C VAL A 315 10.73 -2.11 2.33
N MET A 316 10.60 -0.81 2.60
CA MET A 316 11.58 -0.05 3.39
C MET A 316 11.67 -0.57 4.83
N VAL A 317 10.54 -0.82 5.50
CA VAL A 317 10.49 -1.41 6.85
C VAL A 317 11.20 -2.77 6.87
N ALA A 318 10.94 -3.64 5.89
CA ALA A 318 11.58 -4.94 5.80
C ALA A 318 13.11 -4.85 5.61
N ASN A 319 13.59 -3.91 4.77
CA ASN A 319 15.03 -3.69 4.58
C ASN A 319 15.67 -3.12 5.85
N ARG A 320 15.02 -2.17 6.52
CA ARG A 320 15.51 -1.62 7.79
C ARG A 320 15.54 -2.70 8.88
N ALA A 321 14.56 -3.61 8.91
CA ALA A 321 14.58 -4.75 9.82
C ALA A 321 15.82 -5.64 9.60
N ALA A 322 16.20 -5.90 8.35
CA ALA A 322 17.41 -6.66 8.03
C ALA A 322 18.71 -5.92 8.44
N GLU A 323 18.73 -4.58 8.38
CA GLU A 323 19.84 -3.79 8.94
C GLU A 323 19.90 -3.87 10.46
N ILE A 324 18.77 -3.67 11.15
CA ILE A 324 18.68 -3.76 12.62
C ILE A 324 19.11 -5.14 13.12
N LEU A 325 18.71 -6.21 12.43
CA LEU A 325 19.15 -7.57 12.78
C LEU A 325 20.67 -7.74 12.71
N ARG A 326 21.33 -7.12 11.71
CA ARG A 326 22.79 -7.14 11.57
C ARG A 326 23.49 -6.26 12.61
N GLU A 327 22.92 -5.08 12.91
CA GLU A 327 23.38 -4.19 14.00
C GLU A 327 23.36 -4.94 15.34
N ASP A 328 22.20 -5.52 15.70
CA ASP A 328 22.02 -6.24 16.97
C ASP A 328 22.91 -7.49 17.08
N GLU A 329 23.12 -8.23 15.97
CA GLU A 329 24.03 -9.38 15.94
C GLU A 329 25.49 -8.96 16.17
N ALA A 330 25.92 -7.86 15.55
CA ALA A 330 27.27 -7.33 15.72
C ALA A 330 27.51 -6.89 17.17
N GLU A 331 26.55 -6.18 17.78
CA GLU A 331 26.60 -5.78 19.19
C GLU A 331 26.66 -6.99 20.13
N TYR A 332 25.83 -8.00 19.89
CA TYR A 332 25.84 -9.25 20.67
C TYR A 332 27.19 -9.96 20.61
N ARG A 333 27.80 -10.06 19.42
CA ARG A 333 29.12 -10.67 19.24
C ARG A 333 30.23 -9.90 19.96
N GLN A 334 30.17 -8.56 19.98
CA GLN A 334 31.14 -7.73 20.69
C GLN A 334 31.03 -7.87 22.21
N GLN A 335 29.82 -8.03 22.75
CA GLN A 335 29.59 -8.22 24.18
C GLN A 335 29.92 -9.64 24.67
N SER A 336 29.97 -10.62 23.76
CA SER A 336 30.25 -12.03 24.05
C SER A 336 31.73 -12.42 23.88
N GLN A 337 32.59 -11.46 23.48
CA GLN A 337 34.05 -11.61 23.35
C GLN A 337 34.76 -10.95 24.54
#